data_AF-W1XVK6-F1
#
_entry.id   AF-W1XVK6-F1
#
_cell.length_a   1.000
_cell.length_b   1.000
_cell.length_c   1.000
_cell.angle_alpha   90.00
_cell.angle_beta   90.00
_cell.angle_gamma   90.00
#
_symmetry.space_group_name_H-M   'P 1'
#
loop_
_entity.id
_entity.type
_entity.pdbx_description
1 polymer ?
#
loop_
_entity_poly.entity_id
_entity_poly.type
_entity_poly.pdbx_seq_one_letter_code
_entity_poly.pdbx_strand_id
1 'polypeptide(L)' 'DNAEMLGDSATLKVEVNLGNAVIYVPQHWRVDLKVETSCGVAKADAPVAPTSKTLIVRGEVAFGKLEVVYAK' A
#
# COMPACT_ATOMS: atom_id res chain seq x y z
N ASP A 1 6.60 -6.74 -8.99
CA ASP A 1 6.64 -6.47 -7.54
C ASP A 1 6.85 -7.75 -6.75
N ASN A 2 7.74 -7.69 -5.77
CA ASN A 2 7.99 -8.76 -4.80
C ASN A 2 7.39 -8.34 -3.45
N ALA A 3 6.75 -9.28 -2.76
CA ALA A 3 6.23 -9.08 -1.40
C ALA A 3 6.91 -10.07 -0.45
N GLU A 4 7.40 -9.57 0.69
CA GLU A 4 8.00 -10.39 1.75
C GLU A 4 7.07 -10.39 2.97
N MET A 5 6.74 -11.57 3.49
CA MET A 5 5.96 -11.75 4.71
C MET A 5 6.89 -12.03 5.89
N LEU A 6 6.76 -11.25 6.96
CA LEU A 6 7.47 -11.39 8.22
C LEU A 6 6.45 -11.41 9.37
N GLY A 7 6.03 -12.62 9.77
CA GLY A 7 5.06 -12.82 10.86
C GLY A 7 3.70 -12.19 10.55
N ASP A 8 3.26 -11.26 11.39
CA ASP A 8 2.02 -10.50 11.20
C ASP A 8 2.19 -9.25 10.32
N SER A 9 3.36 -9.06 9.73
CA SER A 9 3.60 -7.94 8.81
C SER A 9 4.00 -8.43 7.41
N ALA A 10 3.57 -7.72 6.38
CA ALA A 10 4.09 -7.91 5.03
C ALA A 10 4.64 -6.58 4.52
N THR A 11 5.71 -6.62 3.74
CA THR A 11 6.26 -5.44 3.07
C THR A 11 6.08 -5.60 1.57
N LEU A 12 5.48 -4.58 0.95
CA LEU A 12 5.35 -4.47 -0.50
C LEU A 12 6.14 -3.26 -0.98
N LYS A 13 7.06 -3.49 -1.93
CA LYS A 13 7.79 -2.42 -2.61
C LYS A 13 7.09 -2.07 -3.92
N VAL A 14 6.80 -0.79 -4.14
CA VAL A 14 6.11 -0.29 -5.35
C VAL A 14 6.86 0.91 -5.92
N GLU A 15 7.09 0.89 -7.24
CA GLU A 15 7.66 2.02 -7.98
C GLU A 15 6.69 2.39 -9.11
N VAL A 16 6.04 3.55 -9.01
CA VAL A 16 5.12 4.08 -10.02
C VAL A 16 5.78 5.26 -10.71
N ASN A 17 6.49 4.99 -11.81
CA ASN A 17 7.16 6.04 -12.58
C ASN A 17 6.19 6.86 -13.45
N LEU A 18 5.19 6.21 -14.04
CA LEU A 18 4.13 6.85 -14.82
C LEU A 18 2.87 5.98 -14.79
N GLY A 19 1.72 6.55 -14.43
CA GLY A 19 0.42 5.86 -14.45
C GLY A 19 -0.15 5.56 -13.07
N ASN A 20 -1.12 4.64 -12.99
CA ASN A 20 -1.84 4.36 -11.75
C ASN A 20 -1.62 2.92 -11.29
N ALA A 21 -1.42 2.75 -9.99
CA ALA A 21 -1.35 1.45 -9.34
C ALA A 21 -2.46 1.32 -8.30
N VAL A 22 -3.08 0.14 -8.25
CA VAL A 22 -4.12 -0.19 -7.28
C VAL A 22 -3.66 -1.42 -6.50
N ILE A 23 -3.57 -1.29 -5.18
CA ILE A 23 -3.23 -2.40 -4.26
C ILE A 23 -4.52 -2.88 -3.62
N TYR A 24 -4.85 -4.15 -3.81
CA TYR A 24 -5.96 -4.80 -3.13
C TYR A 24 -5.49 -5.44 -1.83
N VAL A 25 -6.09 -5.04 -0.71
CA VAL A 25 -5.69 -5.47 0.64
C VAL A 25 -6.87 -6.11 1.35
N PRO A 26 -6.71 -7.23 2.08
CA PRO A 26 -7.83 -7.79 2.85
C PRO A 26 -8.36 -6.80 3.89
N GLN A 27 -9.68 -6.74 4.08
CA GLN A 27 -10.33 -5.80 5.03
C GLN A 27 -9.84 -5.92 6.48
N HIS A 28 -9.35 -7.08 6.88
CA HIS A 28 -8.81 -7.34 8.20
C HIS A 28 -7.31 -7.04 8.31
N TRP A 29 -6.75 -6.20 7.43
CA TRP A 29 -5.35 -5.77 7.47
C TRP A 29 -5.26 -4.25 7.63
N ARG A 30 -4.24 -3.80 8.33
CA ARG A 30 -3.87 -2.38 8.40
C ARG A 30 -2.90 -2.06 7.29
N VAL A 31 -3.04 -0.90 6.65
CA VAL A 31 -2.06 -0.42 5.66
C VAL A 31 -1.26 0.74 6.23
N ASP A 32 0.06 0.62 6.20
CA ASP A 32 1.03 1.67 6.55
C ASP A 32 1.72 2.12 5.26
N LEU A 33 1.29 3.26 4.71
CA LEU A 33 1.84 3.84 3.48
C LEU A 33 3.09 4.69 3.81
N LYS A 34 4.25 4.19 3.38
CA LYS A 34 5.55 4.87 3.44
C LYS A 34 6.07 5.09 2.03
N VAL A 35 5.28 5.81 1.24
CA VAL A 35 5.55 6.07 -0.17
C VAL A 35 5.87 7.54 -0.35
N GLU A 36 6.97 7.83 -1.02
CA GLU A 36 7.33 9.19 -1.42
C GLU A 36 6.60 9.54 -2.71
N THR A 37 6.05 10.75 -2.79
CA THR A 37 5.34 11.24 -3.97
C THR A 37 5.96 12.53 -4.45
N SER A 38 6.45 12.58 -5.69
CA SER A 38 7.02 13.81 -6.26
C SER A 38 5.96 14.64 -7.00
N CYS A 39 5.21 14.05 -7.94
CA CYS A 39 4.09 14.71 -8.63
C CYS A 39 2.82 13.83 -8.69
N GLY A 40 2.67 12.93 -7.72
CA GLY A 40 1.56 11.97 -7.64
C GLY A 40 0.75 12.05 -6.34
N VAL A 41 -0.17 11.10 -6.17
CA VAL A 41 -1.01 10.96 -4.97
C VAL A 41 -0.96 9.52 -4.47
N ALA A 42 -0.59 9.31 -3.21
CA ALA A 42 -0.70 8.03 -2.53
C ALA A 42 -1.67 8.15 -1.35
N LYS A 43 -2.70 7.29 -1.30
CA LYS A 43 -3.69 7.28 -0.22
C LYS A 43 -4.02 5.86 0.22
N ALA A 44 -4.11 5.67 1.52
CA ALA A 44 -4.67 4.48 2.15
C ALA A 44 -5.79 4.91 3.06
N ASP A 45 -6.92 4.23 2.93
CA ASP A 45 -8.03 4.41 3.85
C ASP A 45 -7.72 3.77 5.20
N ALA A 46 -8.36 4.29 6.25
CA ALA A 46 -8.20 3.78 7.60
C ALA A 46 -8.59 2.29 7.69
N PRO A 47 -7.95 1.51 8.58
CA PRO A 47 -8.30 0.10 8.75
C PRO A 47 -9.76 -0.05 9.15
N VAL A 48 -10.46 -0.97 8.51
CA VAL A 48 -11.91 -1.18 8.71
C VAL A 48 -12.19 -1.93 10.02
N ALA A 49 -11.19 -2.60 10.61
CA ALA A 49 -11.33 -3.36 11.85
C ALA A 49 -10.02 -3.39 12.68
N PRO A 50 -10.09 -3.68 13.99
CA PRO A 50 -8.92 -4.01 14.80
C PRO A 50 -8.24 -5.26 14.23
N THR A 51 -6.95 -5.17 13.94
CA THR A 51 -6.17 -6.25 13.36
C THR A 51 -4.75 -6.26 13.87
N SER A 52 -4.17 -7.45 14.01
CA SER A 52 -2.74 -7.65 14.24
C SER A 52 -1.92 -7.60 12.94
N LYS A 53 -2.55 -7.77 11.78
CA LYS A 53 -1.86 -7.86 10.49
C LYS A 53 -1.65 -6.50 9.84
N THR A 54 -0.42 -6.22 9.41
CA THR A 54 -0.05 -4.93 8.81
C THR A 54 0.68 -5.11 7.48
N LEU A 55 0.18 -4.48 6.43
CA LEU A 55 0.87 -4.31 5.16
C LEU A 55 1.61 -2.96 5.16
N ILE A 56 2.93 -3.01 5.05
CA ILE A 56 3.79 -1.84 4.92
C ILE A 56 4.09 -1.65 3.43
N VAL A 57 3.59 -0.57 2.85
CA VAL A 57 3.83 -0.24 1.43
C VAL A 57 4.94 0.79 1.37
N ARG A 58 6.02 0.49 0.63
CA ARG A 58 7.20 1.35 0.49
C ARG A 58 7.51 1.62 -0.97
N GLY A 59 8.08 2.79 -1.25
CA GLY A 59 8.64 3.12 -2.56
C GLY A 59 8.28 4.52 -3.02
N GLU A 60 8.18 4.72 -4.34
CA GLU A 60 8.03 6.04 -4.93
C GLU A 60 6.90 6.08 -5.97
N VAL A 61 6.13 7.17 -5.97
CA VAL A 61 5.17 7.52 -7.03
C VAL A 61 5.62 8.83 -7.65
N ALA A 62 6.20 8.74 -8.84
CA ALA A 62 6.71 9.90 -9.56
C ALA A 62 5.57 10.72 -10.20
N PHE A 63 4.84 10.11 -11.14
CA PHE A 63 3.73 10.74 -11.85
C PHE A 63 2.52 9.82 -11.97
N GLY A 64 1.55 10.01 -11.07
CA GLY A 64 0.26 9.31 -11.11
C GLY A 64 -0.31 9.00 -9.73
N LYS A 65 -1.12 7.94 -9.62
CA LYS A 65 -1.86 7.62 -8.39
C LYS A 65 -1.54 6.22 -7.88
N LEU A 66 -1.28 6.12 -6.58
CA LEU A 66 -1.32 4.87 -5.83
C LEU A 66 -2.59 4.84 -4.97
N GLU A 67 -3.44 3.85 -5.22
CA GLU A 67 -4.69 3.65 -4.51
C GLU A 67 -4.68 2.32 -3.77
N VAL A 68 -5.19 2.33 -2.54
CA VAL A 68 -5.35 1.13 -1.73
C VAL A 68 -6.84 0.85 -1.61
N VAL A 69 -7.25 -0.35 -1.99
CA VAL A 69 -8.65 -0.79 -1.95
C VAL A 69 -8.77 -2.00 -1.04
N TYR A 70 -9.63 -1.90 -0.04
CA TYR A 70 -9.92 -3.04 0.84
C TYR A 70 -10.84 -4.05 0.15
N ALA A 71 -10.31 -5.23 -0.16
CA ALA A 71 -11.04 -6.36 -0.72
C ALA A 71 -11.74 -7.17 0.40
N LYS A 72 -12.96 -7.63 0.10
CA LYS A 72 -13.77 -8.49 0.98
C LYS A 72 -13.17 -9.89 1.07
#